data_AF-A0A5J9W8D5-F1
#
_entry.id   AF-A0A5J9W8D5-F1
#
_cell.length_a   1.000
_cell.length_b   1.000
_cell.length_c   1.000
_cell.angle_alpha   90.00
_cell.angle_beta   90.00
_cell.angle_gamma   90.00
#
_symmetry.space_group_name_H-M   'P 1'
#
loop_
_entity.id
_entity.type
_entity.pdbx_description
1 polymer ?
#
loop_
_entity_poly.entity_id
_entity_poly.type
_entity_poly.pdbx_seq_one_letter_code
_entity_poly.pdbx_strand_id
1 'polypeptide(L)'
;MEPGHFERLARDRRLVMECLSHYNSMHPNMQYEPAPGEVIRYIRSHDGVSWTHGNFVARRKRSGCFPFLPAPRTLFFFELIRTSDFHGVVTCTPLLADCICKTCYRLYDFPDRSLACGHNETETICEMCYRRFGVLHPFPGEFAYGYREYLYRCYY
;
A
#
# COMPACT_ATOMS: atom_id res chain seq x y z
N MET A 1 -12.81 21.28 -14.78
CA MET A 1 -12.77 20.23 -15.82
C MET A 1 -12.09 19.04 -15.18
N GLU A 2 -12.77 17.91 -15.07
CA GLU A 2 -12.19 16.71 -14.44
C GLU A 2 -11.06 16.16 -15.33
N PRO A 3 -9.92 15.75 -14.76
CA PRO A 3 -8.80 15.24 -15.53
C PRO A 3 -9.20 13.97 -16.29
N GLY A 4 -8.71 13.83 -17.51
CA GLY A 4 -8.97 12.65 -18.34
C GLY A 4 -8.39 11.37 -17.72
N HIS A 5 -8.89 10.20 -18.15
CA HIS A 5 -8.43 8.90 -17.64
C HIS A 5 -6.90 8.72 -17.72
N PHE A 6 -6.30 9.06 -18.86
CA PHE A 6 -4.84 8.97 -19.05
C PHE A 6 -4.05 9.94 -18.16
N GLU A 7 -4.61 11.12 -17.90
CA GLU A 7 -3.98 12.11 -17.00
C GLU A 7 -3.98 11.60 -15.55
N ARG A 8 -5.08 10.96 -15.11
CA ARG A 8 -5.15 10.32 -13.80
C ARG A 8 -4.11 9.21 -13.68
N LEU A 9 -4.04 8.30 -14.65
CA LEU A 9 -3.02 7.25 -14.67
C LEU A 9 -1.59 7.79 -14.65
N ALA A 10 -1.31 8.88 -15.37
CA ALA A 10 0.01 9.51 -15.37
C ALA A 10 0.36 10.13 -14.01
N ARG A 11 -0.60 10.77 -13.33
CA ARG A 11 -0.43 11.29 -11.96
C ARG A 11 -0.18 10.15 -10.96
N ASP A 12 -0.94 9.08 -11.08
CA ASP A 12 -0.85 7.91 -10.20
C ASP A 12 0.51 7.22 -10.35
N ARG A 13 0.96 7.03 -11.60
CA ARG A 13 2.28 6.48 -11.88
C ARG A 13 3.39 7.35 -11.28
N ARG A 14 3.26 8.68 -11.36
CA ARG A 14 4.24 9.61 -10.78
C ARG A 14 4.30 9.48 -9.26
N LEU A 15 3.14 9.49 -8.59
CA LEU A 15 3.04 9.31 -7.14
C LEU A 15 3.67 8.00 -6.67
N VAL A 16 3.38 6.89 -7.37
CA VAL A 16 3.97 5.57 -7.06
C VAL A 16 5.49 5.62 -7.19
N MET A 17 6.01 6.25 -8.23
CA MET A 17 7.46 6.40 -8.43
C MET A 17 8.12 7.24 -7.31
N GLU A 18 7.49 8.33 -6.89
CA GLU A 18 7.97 9.16 -5.77
C GLU A 18 7.99 8.37 -4.46
N CYS A 19 6.91 7.64 -4.17
CA CYS A 19 6.79 6.78 -2.98
C CYS A 19 7.88 5.69 -2.97
N LEU A 20 8.05 4.97 -4.09
CA LEU A 20 9.06 3.93 -4.21
C LEU A 20 10.48 4.49 -4.18
N SER A 21 10.73 5.67 -4.74
CA SER A 21 12.02 6.34 -4.64
C SER A 21 12.37 6.67 -3.19
N HIS A 22 11.39 7.17 -2.43
CA HIS A 22 11.53 7.43 -1.01
C HIS A 22 11.81 6.14 -0.22
N TYR A 23 11.05 5.07 -0.44
CA TYR A 23 11.28 3.79 0.23
C TYR A 23 12.64 3.17 -0.13
N ASN A 24 12.96 3.10 -1.42
CA ASN A 24 14.17 2.42 -1.91
C ASN A 24 15.46 3.13 -1.48
N SER A 25 15.45 4.46 -1.31
CA SER A 25 16.63 5.20 -0.83
C SER A 25 17.02 4.82 0.60
N MET A 26 16.03 4.43 1.42
CA MET A 26 16.23 3.94 2.78
C MET A 26 16.49 2.44 2.85
N HIS A 27 16.17 1.68 1.79
CA HIS A 27 16.22 0.21 1.76
C HIS A 27 17.00 -0.33 0.56
N PRO A 28 18.33 -0.11 0.48
CA PRO A 28 19.13 -0.45 -0.72
C PRO A 28 19.12 -1.95 -1.06
N ASN A 29 18.91 -2.82 -0.05
CA ASN A 29 18.90 -4.27 -0.18
C ASN A 29 17.51 -4.86 -0.53
N MET A 30 16.45 -4.06 -0.46
CA MET A 30 15.07 -4.49 -0.66
C MET A 30 14.34 -3.51 -1.57
N GLN A 31 14.81 -3.41 -2.83
CA GLN A 31 14.22 -2.48 -3.77
C GLN A 31 12.92 -3.00 -4.39
N TYR A 32 12.00 -2.07 -4.63
CA TYR A 32 10.72 -2.32 -5.31
C TYR A 32 10.60 -1.47 -6.57
N GLU A 33 9.75 -1.93 -7.48
CA GLU A 33 9.34 -1.23 -8.69
C GLU A 33 7.82 -1.24 -8.83
N PRO A 34 7.24 -0.29 -9.58
CA PRO A 34 5.79 -0.24 -9.78
C PRO A 34 5.26 -1.53 -10.38
N ALA A 35 4.11 -1.99 -9.90
CA ALA A 35 3.36 -3.09 -10.49
C ALA A 35 2.00 -2.57 -10.99
N PRO A 36 1.38 -3.25 -11.98
CA PRO A 36 0.01 -2.92 -12.38
C PRO A 36 -0.95 -3.06 -11.17
N GLY A 37 -1.68 -1.99 -10.89
CA GLY A 37 -2.63 -1.90 -9.79
C GLY A 37 -3.19 -0.48 -9.69
N GLU A 38 -4.37 -0.35 -9.06
CA GLU A 38 -4.98 0.94 -8.77
C GLU A 38 -4.26 1.63 -7.60
N VAL A 39 -4.21 2.96 -7.64
CA VAL A 39 -3.75 3.78 -6.51
C VAL A 39 -4.96 4.32 -5.78
N ILE A 40 -5.25 3.74 -4.62
CA ILE A 40 -6.33 4.19 -3.76
C ILE A 40 -5.79 5.33 -2.89
N ARG A 41 -6.53 6.43 -2.75
CA ARG A 41 -6.16 7.55 -1.87
C ARG A 41 -7.35 8.16 -1.17
N TYR A 42 -7.10 8.70 0.00
CA TYR A 42 -8.01 9.56 0.73
C TYR A 42 -7.25 10.80 1.18
N ILE A 43 -7.90 11.96 1.02
CA ILE A 43 -7.31 13.26 1.28
C ILE A 43 -8.07 13.89 2.45
N ARG A 44 -7.35 14.29 3.49
CA ARG A 44 -7.84 15.08 4.60
C ARG A 44 -7.13 16.42 4.62
N SER A 45 -7.89 17.52 4.53
CA SER A 45 -7.32 18.86 4.64
C SER A 45 -7.82 19.54 5.92
N HIS A 46 -6.90 20.15 6.66
CA HIS A 46 -7.18 20.92 7.88
C HIS A 46 -6.10 21.99 8.06
N ASP A 47 -6.49 23.22 8.42
CA ASP A 47 -5.58 24.36 8.69
C ASP A 47 -4.48 24.59 7.63
N GLY A 48 -4.83 24.54 6.34
CA GLY A 48 -3.87 24.75 5.25
C GLY A 48 -2.89 23.59 5.02
N VAL A 49 -3.04 22.49 5.75
CA VAL A 49 -2.29 21.25 5.56
C VAL A 49 -3.20 20.19 4.95
N SER A 50 -2.78 19.62 3.82
CA SER A 50 -3.45 18.49 3.18
C SER A 50 -2.63 17.23 3.39
N TRP A 51 -3.22 16.26 4.08
CA TRP A 51 -2.71 14.91 4.22
C TRP A 51 -3.38 14.01 3.20
N THR A 52 -2.58 13.29 2.42
CA THR A 52 -3.05 12.24 1.53
C THR A 52 -2.48 10.93 2.03
N HIS A 53 -3.34 9.98 2.38
CA HIS A 53 -2.93 8.61 2.63
C HIS A 53 -3.54 7.68 1.59
N GLY A 54 -2.91 6.54 1.36
CA GLY A 54 -3.39 5.63 0.33
C GLY A 54 -2.58 4.36 0.20
N ASN A 55 -2.96 3.57 -0.79
CA ASN A 55 -2.29 2.32 -1.10
C ASN A 55 -2.03 2.17 -2.59
N PHE A 56 -0.96 1.45 -2.93
CA PHE A 56 -0.66 1.03 -4.30
C PHE A 56 0.02 -0.33 -4.30
N VAL A 57 0.11 -0.97 -5.46
CA VAL A 57 0.79 -2.25 -5.60
C VAL A 57 2.18 -2.05 -6.22
N ALA A 58 3.18 -2.65 -5.60
CA ALA A 58 4.53 -2.73 -6.12
C ALA A 58 4.98 -4.18 -6.21
N ARG A 59 6.15 -4.42 -6.78
CA ARG A 59 6.79 -5.74 -6.77
C ARG A 59 8.26 -5.60 -6.47
N ARG A 60 8.84 -6.60 -5.83
CA ARG A 60 10.26 -6.61 -5.50
C ARG A 60 11.10 -6.68 -6.78
N LYS A 61 12.10 -5.82 -6.92
CA LYS A 61 13.11 -5.95 -7.97
C LYS A 61 13.88 -7.25 -7.74
N ARG A 62 13.86 -8.14 -8.72
CA ARG A 62 14.68 -9.36 -8.68
C ARG A 62 16.07 -9.04 -9.21
N SER A 63 17.09 -9.42 -8.46
CA SER A 63 18.45 -9.62 -8.94
C SER A 63 18.69 -11.12 -9.12
N GLY A 64 19.22 -11.56 -10.27
CA GLY A 64 19.58 -12.97 -10.50
C GLY A 64 19.11 -13.57 -11.85
N CYS A 65 19.26 -14.90 -12.02
CA CYS A 65 19.11 -15.64 -13.29
C CYS A 65 17.70 -15.68 -13.92
N PHE A 66 16.67 -15.15 -13.26
CA PHE A 66 15.30 -15.13 -13.79
C PHE A 66 14.62 -13.77 -13.55
N PRO A 67 15.11 -12.68 -14.16
CA PRO A 67 14.55 -11.34 -13.94
C PRO A 67 13.15 -11.19 -14.58
N PHE A 68 12.79 -12.09 -15.52
CA PHE A 68 11.55 -12.04 -16.29
C PHE A 68 10.35 -12.69 -15.60
N LEU A 69 10.58 -13.52 -14.56
CA LEU A 69 9.49 -14.16 -13.85
C LEU A 69 8.75 -13.15 -12.98
N PRO A 70 7.39 -13.15 -12.95
CA PRO A 70 6.62 -12.23 -12.13
C PRO A 70 7.05 -12.32 -10.67
N ALA A 71 7.61 -11.23 -10.13
CA ALA A 71 7.86 -11.12 -8.70
C ALA A 71 6.52 -11.00 -7.95
N PRO A 72 6.41 -11.55 -6.72
CA PRO A 72 5.24 -11.35 -5.88
C PRO A 72 4.89 -9.86 -5.78
N ARG A 73 3.59 -9.58 -5.89
CA ARG A 73 3.04 -8.24 -5.68
C ARG A 73 2.92 -7.99 -4.19
N THR A 74 3.30 -6.80 -3.77
CA THR A 74 3.23 -6.31 -2.39
C THR A 74 2.39 -5.05 -2.39
N LEU A 75 1.39 -4.99 -1.51
CA LEU A 75 0.63 -3.78 -1.27
C LEU A 75 1.51 -2.83 -0.46
N PHE A 76 1.52 -1.56 -0.81
CA PHE A 76 2.24 -0.51 -0.10
C PHE A 76 1.23 0.49 0.43
N PHE A 77 1.50 1.00 1.63
CA PHE A 77 0.87 2.18 2.16
C PHE A 77 1.77 3.39 1.93
N PHE A 78 1.17 4.55 1.74
CA PHE A 78 1.89 5.81 1.73
C PHE A 78 1.13 6.92 2.45
N GLU A 79 1.91 7.89 2.94
CA GLU A 79 1.44 9.20 3.38
C GLU A 79 2.23 10.28 2.66
N LEU A 80 1.49 11.29 2.23
CA LEU A 80 1.98 12.47 1.58
C LEU A 80 1.38 13.67 2.29
N ILE A 81 2.23 14.63 2.62
CA ILE A 81 1.81 15.91 3.18
C ILE A 81 1.99 16.99 2.11
N ARG A 82 1.05 17.93 2.08
CA ARG A 82 1.11 19.13 1.28
C ARG A 82 0.77 20.33 2.16
N THR A 83 1.69 21.27 2.26
CA THR A 83 1.55 22.58 2.91
C THR A 83 1.83 23.68 1.88
N SER A 84 1.86 24.95 2.32
CA SER A 84 2.35 26.07 1.51
C SER A 84 3.78 25.89 1.04
N ASP A 85 4.64 25.35 1.91
CA ASP A 85 6.10 25.36 1.74
C ASP A 85 6.69 23.99 1.39
N PHE A 86 5.90 22.92 1.54
CA PHE A 86 6.38 21.57 1.35
C PHE A 86 5.32 20.67 0.71
N HIS A 87 5.77 19.82 -0.20
CA HIS A 87 4.98 18.75 -0.78
C HIS A 87 5.86 17.53 -0.95
N GLY A 88 5.52 16.43 -0.29
CA GLY A 88 6.34 15.23 -0.36
C GLY A 88 5.80 14.04 0.41
N VAL A 89 6.38 12.89 0.08
CA VAL A 89 6.13 11.61 0.75
C VAL A 89 6.81 11.62 2.12
N VAL A 90 6.05 11.31 3.16
CA VAL A 90 6.55 11.23 4.55
C VAL A 90 6.58 9.80 5.07
N THR A 91 5.71 8.94 4.53
CA THR A 91 5.71 7.51 4.82
C THR A 91 5.52 6.76 3.51
N CYS A 92 6.32 5.72 3.27
CA CYS A 92 6.04 4.71 2.28
C CYS A 92 6.56 3.38 2.81
N THR A 93 5.67 2.41 3.01
CA THR A 93 6.04 1.12 3.62
C THR A 93 5.25 -0.02 2.99
N PRO A 94 5.86 -1.19 2.76
CA PRO A 94 5.10 -2.37 2.39
C PRO A 94 4.11 -2.71 3.49
N LEU A 95 2.85 -2.94 3.11
CA LEU A 95 1.87 -3.60 3.94
C LEU A 95 2.21 -5.09 3.96
N LEU A 96 3.07 -5.46 4.89
CA LEU A 96 3.22 -6.85 5.30
C LEU A 96 1.93 -7.23 6.01
N ALA A 97 1.27 -8.24 5.46
CA ALA A 97 0.19 -8.91 6.12
C ALA A 97 0.81 -9.82 7.17
N ASP A 98 0.57 -9.54 8.44
CA ASP A 98 0.85 -10.51 9.49
C ASP A 98 -0.35 -11.45 9.55
N CYS A 99 -0.11 -12.72 9.79
CA CYS A 99 -1.16 -13.67 10.12
C CYS A 99 -1.17 -13.81 11.64
N ILE A 100 -2.28 -13.49 12.30
CA ILE A 100 -2.49 -13.87 13.69
C ILE A 100 -3.18 -15.23 13.72
N CYS A 101 -2.72 -16.15 14.57
CA CYS A 101 -3.51 -17.33 14.91
C CYS A 101 -4.61 -16.94 15.90
N LYS A 102 -5.89 -17.17 15.60
CA LYS A 102 -7.00 -16.88 16.53
C LYS A 102 -6.99 -17.75 17.78
N THR A 103 -6.40 -18.94 17.68
CA THR A 103 -6.34 -19.90 18.80
C THR A 103 -5.25 -19.54 19.81
N CYS A 104 -4.06 -19.12 19.33
CA CYS A 104 -2.91 -18.85 20.21
C CYS A 104 -2.40 -17.40 20.19
N TYR A 105 -3.06 -16.52 19.42
CA TYR A 105 -2.77 -15.09 19.29
C TYR A 105 -1.33 -14.74 18.88
N ARG A 106 -0.60 -15.69 18.29
CA ARG A 106 0.75 -15.47 17.75
C ARG A 106 0.69 -14.86 16.35
N LEU A 107 1.59 -13.91 16.09
CA LEU A 107 1.80 -13.24 14.80
C LEU A 107 2.82 -14.00 13.94
N TYR A 108 2.62 -13.99 12.63
CA TYR A 108 3.47 -14.64 11.63
C TYR A 108 3.59 -13.79 10.36
N ASP A 109 4.78 -13.76 9.76
CA ASP A 109 5.00 -13.05 8.49
C ASP A 109 4.38 -13.81 7.31
N PHE A 110 3.66 -13.12 6.42
CA PHE A 110 3.19 -13.70 5.16
C PHE A 110 4.35 -13.88 4.15
N PRO A 111 4.46 -15.01 3.41
CA PRO A 111 3.47 -16.06 3.19
C PRO A 111 3.73 -17.34 4.00
N ASP A 112 4.38 -17.26 5.17
CA ASP A 112 4.78 -18.43 5.97
C ASP A 112 3.56 -19.05 6.71
N ARG A 113 2.53 -19.40 5.92
CA ARG A 113 1.20 -19.85 6.33
C ARG A 113 1.20 -21.25 6.96
N SER A 114 2.35 -21.92 7.04
CA SER A 114 2.40 -23.31 7.46
C SER A 114 3.53 -23.52 8.47
N LEU A 115 3.16 -23.98 9.67
CA LEU A 115 3.89 -24.92 10.54
C LEU A 115 4.26 -24.46 11.96
N ALA A 116 4.26 -23.16 12.31
CA ALA A 116 4.84 -22.77 13.60
C ALA A 116 3.99 -23.10 14.85
N CYS A 117 2.64 -23.14 14.74
CA CYS A 117 1.78 -23.48 15.89
C CYS A 117 0.79 -24.62 15.66
N GLY A 118 0.70 -25.20 14.46
CA GLY A 118 -0.19 -26.33 14.18
C GLY A 118 -1.70 -26.01 14.18
N HIS A 119 -2.10 -24.74 14.34
CA HIS A 119 -3.49 -24.31 14.29
C HIS A 119 -3.86 -23.78 12.90
N ASN A 120 -5.09 -24.06 12.45
CA ASN A 120 -5.56 -23.70 11.11
C ASN A 120 -6.38 -22.39 11.07
N GLU A 121 -6.67 -21.82 12.24
CA GLU A 121 -7.45 -20.58 12.35
C GLU A 121 -6.51 -19.38 12.37
N THR A 122 -6.13 -18.90 11.19
CA THR A 122 -5.35 -17.67 11.04
C THR A 122 -6.16 -16.55 10.42
N GLU A 123 -6.02 -15.33 10.92
CA GLU A 123 -6.57 -14.12 10.32
C GLU A 123 -5.43 -13.20 9.86
N THR A 124 -5.61 -12.61 8.68
CA THR A 124 -4.65 -11.63 8.17
C THR A 124 -4.89 -10.29 8.85
N ILE A 125 -3.91 -9.81 9.61
CA ILE A 125 -3.86 -8.48 10.20
C ILE A 125 -2.90 -7.62 9.40
N CYS A 126 -3.27 -6.37 9.17
CA CYS A 126 -2.36 -5.34 8.71
C CYS A 126 -1.81 -4.58 9.92
N GLU A 127 -0.48 -4.51 10.05
CA GLU A 127 0.18 -3.76 11.13
C GLU A 127 -0.30 -2.29 11.20
N MET A 128 -0.65 -1.72 10.04
CA MET A 128 -1.14 -0.34 9.95
C MET A 128 -2.59 -0.17 10.41
N CYS A 129 -3.47 -1.14 10.15
CA CYS A 129 -4.83 -1.13 10.70
C CYS A 129 -4.83 -1.29 12.22
N TYR A 130 -3.91 -2.11 12.75
CA TYR A 130 -3.73 -2.27 14.18
C TYR A 130 -3.40 -0.93 14.87
N ARG A 131 -2.74 0.00 14.16
CA ARG A 131 -2.38 1.33 14.67
C ARG A 131 -3.43 2.44 14.41
N ARG A 132 -4.69 2.11 14.13
CA ARG A 132 -5.80 3.09 13.87
C ARG A 132 -5.56 4.07 12.71
N PHE A 133 -4.65 3.78 11.78
CA PHE A 133 -4.57 4.57 10.56
C PHE A 133 -5.75 4.17 9.66
N GLY A 134 -6.47 5.15 9.12
CA GLY A 134 -7.63 4.94 8.22
C GLY A 134 -7.24 4.37 6.86
N VAL A 135 -6.51 3.26 6.84
CA VAL A 135 -5.98 2.63 5.64
C VAL A 135 -7.10 1.86 4.93
N LEU A 136 -7.30 2.15 3.65
CA LEU A 136 -8.25 1.42 2.81
C LEU A 136 -7.66 0.08 2.38
N HIS A 137 -8.12 -1.01 2.98
CA HIS A 137 -7.77 -2.37 2.58
C HIS A 137 -8.56 -2.84 1.36
N PRO A 138 -7.92 -3.45 0.34
CA PRO A 138 -8.65 -4.29 -0.59
C PRO A 138 -9.23 -5.50 0.16
N PHE A 139 -10.45 -5.93 -0.18
CA PHE A 139 -11.10 -7.08 0.46
C PHE A 139 -10.25 -8.36 0.30
N PRO A 140 -10.22 -9.29 1.29
CA PRO A 140 -9.49 -10.55 1.16
C PRO A 140 -9.95 -11.32 -0.10
N GLY A 141 -9.03 -11.54 -1.04
CA GLY A 141 -9.32 -12.21 -2.32
C GLY A 141 -9.56 -11.29 -3.52
N GLU A 142 -9.66 -9.97 -3.31
CA GLU A 142 -9.93 -9.00 -4.37
C GLU A 142 -8.72 -8.09 -4.65
N PHE A 143 -7.59 -8.67 -5.07
CA PHE A 143 -6.62 -7.94 -5.91
C PHE A 143 -7.12 -7.89 -7.37
N ALA A 144 -8.42 -7.69 -7.56
CA ALA A 144 -9.03 -7.59 -8.87
C ALA A 144 -8.83 -6.18 -9.39
N TYR A 145 -8.28 -6.09 -10.60
CA TYR A 145 -8.07 -4.87 -11.36
C TYR A 145 -9.42 -4.17 -11.58
N GLY A 146 -9.68 -3.01 -10.96
CA GLY A 146 -10.96 -2.33 -11.19
C GLY A 146 -11.29 -1.21 -10.21
N TYR A 147 -11.52 -0.04 -10.80
CA TYR A 147 -11.98 1.23 -10.25
C TYR A 147 -13.00 1.11 -9.10
N ARG A 148 -12.72 1.72 -7.94
CA ARG A 148 -13.73 2.04 -6.92
C ARG A 148 -13.82 3.55 -6.69
N GLU A 149 -14.85 4.16 -7.28
CA GLU A 149 -15.37 5.47 -6.87
C GLU A 149 -15.92 5.39 -5.45
N TYR A 150 -15.18 5.94 -4.47
CA TYR A 150 -15.79 6.32 -3.21
C TYR A 150 -16.32 7.74 -3.32
N LEU A 151 -17.62 7.83 -3.64
CA LEU A 151 -18.41 9.05 -3.50
C LEU A 151 -18.35 9.52 -2.04
N TYR A 152 -17.99 10.79 -1.87
CA TYR A 152 -18.12 11.54 -0.62
C TYR A 152 -19.52 11.35 -0.02
N ARG A 153 -19.59 10.80 1.19
CA ARG A 153 -20.70 11.07 2.12
C ARG A 153 -20.15 11.87 3.28
N CYS A 154 -20.20 13.19 3.13
CA CYS A 154 -20.22 14.10 4.27
C CYS A 154 -21.52 13.84 5.05
N TYR A 155 -21.41 13.47 6.32
CA TYR A 155 -22.50 13.67 7.27
C TYR A 155 -22.04 14.72 8.29
N TYR A 156 -22.93 15.67 8.50
CA TYR A 156 -22.84 16.86 9.35
C TYR A 156 -22.52 16.52 10.81
#